data_AF-A0A7V3M4L5-F1
#
_entry.id   AF-A0A7V3M4L5-F1
#
_cell.length_a   1.000
_cell.length_b   1.000
_cell.length_c   1.000
_cell.angle_alpha   90.00
_cell.angle_beta   90.00
_cell.angle_gamma   90.00
#
_symmetry.space_group_name_H-M   'P 1'
#
loop_
_entity.id
_entity.type
_entity.pdbx_description
1 polymer ?
#
loop_
_entity_poly.entity_id
_entity_poly.type
_entity_poly.pdbx_seq_one_letter_code
_entity_poly.pdbx_strand_id
1 'polypeptide(L)'
;MKLKRGLSRFWTFAFRAGLVRAPMPFWRVVVESKLDRRVRAWSKRYEGAVTAVFVWARTIEEAEGLAVLALEEEGLEPVTADAVKCPPAAAPKATPQAVARSDLGFITNVEEPQAADGPRRGAQA
;
A
#
# COMPACT_ATOMS: atom_id res chain seq x y z
N MET A 1 13.13 -25.18 17.67
CA MET A 1 14.46 -24.91 17.07
C MET A 1 14.52 -23.46 16.61
N LYS A 2 15.43 -22.63 17.16
CA LYS A 2 15.60 -21.22 16.78
C LYS A 2 16.49 -21.16 15.53
N LEU A 3 15.91 -20.94 14.36
CA LEU A 3 16.68 -20.71 13.12
C LEU A 3 17.31 -19.32 13.19
N LYS A 4 18.65 -19.28 13.17
CA LYS A 4 19.45 -18.05 13.12
C LYS A 4 19.13 -17.33 11.80
N ARG A 5 18.33 -16.25 11.90
CA ARG A 5 18.06 -15.29 10.82
C ARG A 5 19.33 -14.48 10.54
N GLY A 6 20.26 -15.04 9.80
CA GLY A 6 21.28 -14.29 9.10
C GLY A 6 21.05 -14.49 7.62
N LEU A 7 20.66 -13.44 6.87
CA LEU A 7 20.68 -13.47 5.42
C LEU A 7 22.09 -13.88 4.98
N SER A 8 22.23 -15.11 4.53
CA SER A 8 23.52 -15.64 4.11
C SER A 8 23.99 -14.86 2.89
N ARG A 9 25.11 -14.14 3.04
CA ARG A 9 25.75 -13.33 1.99
C ARG A 9 26.02 -14.13 0.70
N PHE A 10 26.10 -15.45 0.82
CA PHE A 10 26.20 -16.39 -0.29
C PHE A 10 24.98 -16.33 -1.23
N TRP A 11 23.76 -16.20 -0.70
CA TRP A 11 22.55 -16.09 -1.53
C TRP A 11 22.47 -14.76 -2.26
N THR A 12 22.88 -13.66 -1.61
CA THR A 12 22.98 -12.35 -2.25
C THR A 12 24.00 -12.36 -3.39
N PHE A 13 25.14 -13.03 -3.19
CA PHE A 13 26.16 -13.22 -4.23
C PHE A 13 25.65 -14.08 -5.40
N ALA A 14 25.06 -15.25 -5.12
CA ALA A 14 24.52 -16.14 -6.14
C ALA A 14 23.38 -15.50 -6.95
N PHE A 15 22.57 -14.64 -6.31
CA PHE A 15 21.57 -13.84 -6.97
C PHE A 15 22.17 -12.76 -7.89
N ARG A 16 23.14 -11.98 -7.39
CA ARG A 16 23.83 -10.95 -8.20
C ARG A 16 24.59 -11.56 -9.38
N ALA A 17 25.10 -12.78 -9.23
CA ALA A 17 25.78 -13.52 -10.29
C ALA A 17 24.80 -14.18 -11.29
N GLY A 18 23.48 -14.06 -11.11
CA GLY A 18 22.48 -14.70 -11.98
C GLY A 18 22.41 -16.23 -11.84
N LEU A 19 23.13 -16.80 -10.87
CA LEU A 19 23.23 -18.24 -10.64
C LEU A 19 21.98 -18.81 -9.96
N VAL A 20 21.22 -17.96 -9.27
CA VAL A 20 19.98 -18.35 -8.59
C VAL A 20 18.93 -17.25 -8.76
N ARG A 21 17.72 -17.62 -9.22
CA ARG A 21 16.55 -16.74 -9.17
C ARG A 21 15.96 -16.80 -7.76
N ALA A 22 16.09 -15.70 -7.00
CA ALA A 22 15.35 -15.57 -5.76
C ALA A 22 13.84 -15.50 -6.08
N PRO A 23 12.97 -16.25 -5.38
CA PRO A 23 11.53 -16.11 -5.57
C PRO A 23 11.15 -14.66 -5.26
N MET A 24 10.42 -14.02 -6.16
CA MET A 24 9.80 -12.71 -5.91
C MET A 24 8.42 -13.00 -5.32
N PRO A 25 8.21 -12.84 -4.00
CA PRO A 25 6.87 -12.92 -3.42
C PRO A 25 5.98 -11.78 -3.90
N PHE A 26 4.68 -12.03 -3.85
CA PHE A 26 3.65 -11.04 -4.12
C PHE A 26 3.24 -10.35 -2.82
N TRP A 27 3.22 -9.02 -2.87
CA TRP A 27 2.89 -8.17 -1.74
C TRP A 27 1.65 -7.36 -2.07
N ARG A 28 0.76 -7.26 -1.09
CA ARG A 28 -0.26 -6.23 -1.03
C ARG A 28 0.28 -5.17 -0.07
N VAL A 29 0.57 -4.00 -0.59
CA VAL A 29 1.01 -2.84 0.18
C VAL A 29 -0.16 -1.91 0.35
N VAL A 30 -0.62 -1.71 1.58
CA VAL A 30 -1.62 -0.67 1.87
C VAL A 30 -0.86 0.63 2.08
N VAL A 31 -1.17 1.64 1.28
CA VAL A 31 -0.55 2.96 1.38
C VAL A 31 -1.61 3.97 1.77
N GLU A 32 -1.34 4.70 2.85
CA GLU A 32 -2.09 5.89 3.22
C GLU A 32 -1.35 7.11 2.70
N SER A 33 -2.08 8.05 2.13
CA SER A 33 -1.50 9.23 1.48
C SER A 33 -2.33 10.47 1.76
N LYS A 34 -1.67 11.63 1.83
CA LYS A 34 -2.32 12.93 1.79
C LYS A 34 -2.62 13.32 0.35
N LEU A 35 -3.71 14.04 0.18
CA LEU A 35 -4.10 14.57 -1.12
C LEU A 35 -3.35 15.88 -1.38
N ASP A 36 -2.44 15.89 -2.35
CA ASP A 36 -1.82 17.15 -2.78
C ASP A 36 -2.76 17.93 -3.70
N ARG A 37 -3.36 18.98 -3.12
CA ARG A 37 -4.28 19.89 -3.82
C ARG A 37 -3.58 20.80 -4.84
N ARG A 38 -2.25 20.85 -4.83
CA ARG A 38 -1.45 21.56 -5.83
C ARG A 38 -1.34 20.76 -7.12
N VAL A 39 -1.30 19.43 -7.01
CA VAL A 39 -1.13 18.54 -8.16
C VAL A 39 -2.47 18.22 -8.81
N ARG A 40 -3.55 18.09 -8.03
CA ARG A 40 -4.89 17.81 -8.56
C ARG A 40 -5.98 18.50 -7.75
N ALA A 41 -7.07 18.89 -8.41
CA ALA A 41 -8.23 19.52 -7.78
C ALA A 41 -9.05 18.52 -6.94
N TRP A 42 -8.50 18.09 -5.82
CA TRP A 42 -9.17 17.21 -4.86
C TRP A 42 -10.28 17.95 -4.10
N SER A 43 -11.37 17.25 -3.80
CA SER A 43 -12.46 17.81 -2.99
C SER A 43 -11.99 18.14 -1.58
N LYS A 44 -12.43 19.30 -1.05
CA LYS A 44 -12.09 19.75 0.30
C LYS A 44 -12.62 18.82 1.41
N ARG A 45 -13.60 17.95 1.10
CA ARG A 45 -14.19 17.00 2.05
C ARG A 45 -13.23 15.87 2.44
N TYR A 46 -12.17 15.67 1.66
CA TYR A 46 -11.21 14.59 1.85
C TYR A 46 -9.86 15.14 2.32
N GLU A 47 -9.30 14.46 3.30
CA GLU A 47 -8.01 14.77 3.91
C GLU A 47 -6.90 13.87 3.37
N GLY A 48 -7.24 12.59 3.14
CA GLY A 48 -6.30 11.60 2.62
C GLY A 48 -6.98 10.55 1.75
N ALA A 49 -6.17 9.69 1.16
CA ALA A 49 -6.58 8.51 0.43
C ALA A 49 -5.79 7.29 0.89
N VAL A 50 -6.47 6.16 0.96
CA VAL A 50 -5.91 4.83 1.24
C VAL A 50 -6.10 3.97 0.02
N THR A 51 -5.07 3.25 -0.38
CA THR A 51 -5.13 2.32 -1.51
C THR A 51 -4.27 1.10 -1.26
N ALA A 52 -4.63 -0.03 -1.88
CA ALA A 52 -3.75 -1.17 -1.98
C ALA A 52 -2.97 -1.12 -3.30
N VAL A 53 -1.65 -1.22 -3.24
CA VAL A 53 -0.75 -1.43 -4.37
C VAL A 53 -0.23 -2.86 -4.31
N PHE A 54 -0.32 -3.58 -5.41
CA PHE A 54 0.17 -4.94 -5.52
C PHE A 54 1.52 -4.96 -6.19
N VAL A 55 2.51 -5.57 -5.55
CA VAL A 55 3.92 -5.47 -5.95
C VAL A 55 4.58 -6.84 -5.94
N TRP A 56 5.41 -7.10 -6.95
CA TRP A 56 6.42 -8.15 -6.87
C TRP A 56 7.72 -7.58 -6.35
N ALA A 57 8.19 -8.08 -5.21
CA ALA A 57 9.40 -7.57 -4.57
C ALA A 57 10.07 -8.67 -3.77
N ARG A 58 11.39 -8.61 -3.60
CA ARG A 58 12.14 -9.64 -2.87
C ARG A 58 12.04 -9.44 -1.37
N THR A 59 11.94 -8.18 -0.93
CA THR A 59 11.84 -7.80 0.48
C THR A 59 10.62 -6.92 0.75
N ILE A 60 10.31 -6.72 2.03
CA ILE A 60 9.22 -5.84 2.49
C ILE A 60 9.53 -4.41 2.07
N GLU A 61 10.77 -3.98 2.29
CA GLU A 61 11.24 -2.63 2.01
C GLU A 61 11.22 -2.32 0.51
N GLU A 62 11.56 -3.29 -0.34
CA GLU A 62 11.40 -3.15 -1.79
C GLU A 62 9.93 -3.02 -2.19
N ALA A 63 9.03 -3.75 -1.53
CA ALA A 63 7.60 -3.67 -1.82
C ALA A 63 7.03 -2.30 -1.45
N GLU A 64 7.33 -1.82 -0.25
CA GLU A 64 6.89 -0.52 0.26
C GLU A 64 7.45 0.62 -0.59
N GLY A 65 8.75 0.60 -0.91
CA GLY A 65 9.37 1.63 -1.75
C GLY A 65 8.75 1.70 -3.14
N LEU A 66 8.47 0.55 -3.78
CA LEU A 66 7.81 0.51 -5.09
C LEU A 66 6.36 1.02 -5.03
N ALA A 67 5.64 0.74 -3.94
CA ALA A 67 4.28 1.22 -3.76
C ALA A 67 4.22 2.73 -3.52
N VAL A 68 5.16 3.29 -2.77
CA VAL A 68 5.30 4.74 -2.53
C VAL A 68 5.59 5.46 -3.85
N LEU A 69 6.59 5.02 -4.60
CA LEU A 69 6.95 5.64 -5.88
C LEU A 69 5.79 5.65 -6.87
N ALA A 70 5.02 4.56 -6.94
CA ALA A 70 3.86 4.46 -7.81
C ALA A 70 2.74 5.48 -7.47
N LEU A 71 2.67 5.96 -6.23
CA LEU A 71 1.67 6.95 -5.81
C LEU A 71 2.20 8.39 -5.86
N GLU A 72 3.49 8.60 -5.65
CA GLU A 72 4.14 9.89 -5.87
C GLU A 72 4.04 10.33 -7.33
N GLU A 73 4.23 9.41 -8.29
CA GLU A 73 4.04 9.67 -9.73
C GLU A 73 2.61 10.16 -10.06
N GLU A 74 1.64 9.88 -9.21
CA GLU A 74 0.24 10.27 -9.37
C GLU A 74 -0.18 11.51 -8.58
N GLY A 75 0.77 12.16 -7.88
CA GLY A 75 0.49 13.37 -7.10
C GLY A 75 -0.19 13.11 -5.75
N LEU A 76 -0.01 11.92 -5.19
CA LEU A 76 -0.34 11.61 -3.81
C LEU A 76 0.93 11.69 -2.97
N GLU A 77 0.82 12.18 -1.73
CA GLU A 77 1.93 12.26 -0.80
C GLU A 77 1.83 11.11 0.21
N PRO A 78 2.62 10.03 0.07
CA PRO A 78 2.50 8.85 0.93
C PRO A 78 2.91 9.17 2.37
N VAL A 79 2.13 8.70 3.34
CA VAL A 79 2.38 8.87 4.78
C VAL A 79 2.89 7.57 5.38
N THR A 80 2.22 6.46 5.06
CA THR A 80 2.56 5.11 5.55
C THR A 80 2.40 4.10 4.42
N ALA A 81 3.20 3.05 4.44
CA ALA A 81 3.11 1.94 3.52
C ALA A 81 3.33 0.63 4.29
N ASP A 82 2.33 -0.24 4.31
CA ASP A 82 2.34 -1.50 5.06
C ASP A 82 2.26 -2.69 4.12
N ALA A 83 3.36 -3.43 3.98
CA ALA A 83 3.44 -4.61 3.12
C ALA A 83 2.98 -5.89 3.82
N VAL A 84 2.03 -6.60 3.21
CA VAL A 84 1.59 -7.94 3.62
C VAL A 84 1.73 -8.91 2.45
N LYS A 85 2.33 -10.08 2.69
CA LYS A 85 2.38 -11.15 1.68
C LYS A 85 0.97 -11.62 1.35
N CYS A 86 0.64 -11.75 0.08
CA CYS A 86 -0.66 -12.26 -0.36
C CYS A 86 -0.52 -13.38 -1.40
N PRO A 87 -1.55 -14.22 -1.59
CA PRO A 87 -1.53 -15.29 -2.59
C PRO A 87 -1.24 -14.71 -3.98
N PRO A 88 -0.43 -15.38 -4.80
CA PRO A 88 0.19 -14.77 -5.97
C PRO A 88 -0.82 -14.44 -7.07
N ALA A 89 -0.68 -13.26 -7.68
CA ALA A 89 -0.94 -13.09 -9.11
C ALA A 89 0.16 -13.85 -9.92
N ALA A 90 0.11 -13.92 -11.24
CA ALA A 90 1.23 -14.53 -11.98
C ALA A 90 2.54 -13.74 -11.76
N ALA A 91 3.62 -14.41 -11.31
CA ALA A 91 4.89 -13.76 -10.99
C ALA A 91 5.68 -13.30 -12.24
N PRO A 92 6.26 -12.08 -12.26
CA PRO A 92 7.11 -11.58 -13.32
C PRO A 92 8.44 -12.33 -13.29
N LYS A 93 9.07 -12.46 -14.47
CA LYS A 93 10.23 -13.34 -14.63
C LYS A 93 11.56 -12.72 -14.20
N ALA A 94 11.65 -11.40 -13.99
CA ALA A 94 12.96 -10.74 -13.83
C ALA A 94 13.04 -9.54 -12.88
N THR A 95 12.04 -8.64 -12.86
CA THR A 95 12.18 -7.34 -12.17
C THR A 95 11.07 -7.11 -11.14
N PRO A 96 11.40 -6.52 -9.98
CA PRO A 96 10.41 -5.97 -9.07
C PRO A 96 9.54 -4.94 -9.79
N GLN A 97 8.23 -4.97 -9.56
CA GLN A 97 7.29 -4.12 -10.28
C GLN A 97 5.97 -3.96 -9.52
N ALA A 98 5.42 -2.74 -9.51
CA ALA A 98 4.03 -2.49 -9.16
C ALA A 98 3.12 -2.98 -10.30
N VAL A 99 2.16 -3.85 -9.98
CA VAL A 99 1.35 -4.59 -10.96
C VAL A 99 -0.03 -3.98 -11.12
N ALA A 100 -0.66 -3.65 -10.00
CA ALA A 100 -2.04 -3.24 -9.96
C ALA A 100 -2.28 -2.39 -8.71
N ARG A 101 -3.34 -1.60 -8.75
CA ARG A 101 -3.81 -0.80 -7.64
C ARG A 101 -5.31 -0.96 -7.49
N SER A 102 -5.81 -1.00 -6.26
CA SER A 102 -7.24 -0.89 -6.00
C SER A 102 -7.75 0.53 -6.25
N ASP A 103 -9.07 0.71 -6.22
CA ASP A 103 -9.64 2.06 -6.18
C ASP A 103 -9.20 2.80 -4.90
N LEU A 104 -9.14 4.14 -4.99
CA LEU A 104 -8.83 5.00 -3.84
C LEU A 104 -10.01 5.01 -2.87
N GLY A 105 -9.77 4.57 -1.63
CA GLY A 105 -10.64 4.87 -0.50
C GLY A 105 -10.28 6.23 0.07
N PHE A 106 -11.24 7.12 0.32
CA PHE A 106 -10.95 8.46 0.84
C PHE A 106 -11.23 8.55 2.34
N ILE A 107 -10.31 9.20 3.06
CA ILE A 107 -10.47 9.54 4.48
C ILE A 107 -11.12 10.93 4.54
N THR A 108 -12.26 11.03 5.23
CA THR A 108 -13.00 12.27 5.46
C THR A 108 -12.56 12.94 6.77
N ASN A 109 -12.59 14.27 6.81
CA ASN A 109 -12.39 15.01 8.06
C ASN A 109 -13.42 14.60 9.12
N VAL A 110 -12.97 14.29 10.33
CA VAL A 110 -13.81 13.86 11.48
C VAL A 110 -14.50 15.05 12.18
N GLU A 111 -14.61 16.21 11.54
CA GLU A 111 -15.40 17.35 12.03
C GLU A 111 -16.88 17.30 11.59
N GLU A 112 -17.46 16.12 11.47
CA GLU A 112 -18.92 16.01 11.57
C GLU A 112 -19.26 15.79 13.04
N PRO A 113 -19.98 16.72 13.71
CA PRO A 113 -20.66 16.35 14.93
C PRO A 113 -21.60 15.24 14.52
N GLN A 114 -21.29 14.03 15.00
CA GLN A 114 -22.16 12.88 14.97
C GLN A 114 -23.52 13.39 15.44
N ALA A 115 -24.42 13.65 14.49
CA ALA A 115 -25.78 14.04 14.82
C ALA A 115 -26.30 12.85 15.61
N ALA A 116 -26.39 13.05 16.92
CA ALA A 116 -26.94 12.07 17.82
C ALA A 116 -28.33 11.74 17.26
N ASP A 117 -28.43 10.58 16.63
CA ASP A 117 -29.67 10.03 16.14
C ASP A 117 -30.43 9.53 17.39
N GLY A 118 -30.89 10.51 18.16
CA GLY A 118 -31.82 10.31 19.25
C GLY A 118 -33.21 10.10 18.64
N PRO A 119 -33.96 9.08 19.07
CA PRO A 119 -35.27 8.82 18.49
C PRO A 119 -36.22 9.98 18.83
N ARG A 120 -36.54 10.81 17.84
CA ARG A 120 -37.58 11.84 17.96
C ARG A 120 -38.93 11.31 17.49
N ARG A 121 -39.71 10.95 18.51
CA ARG A 121 -41.18 11.00 18.65
C ARG A 121 -42.05 10.20 17.67
N GLY A 122 -42.65 9.15 18.21
CA GLY A 122 -44.07 8.87 18.00
C GLY A 122 -44.87 9.45 19.18
N ALA A 123 -45.38 10.67 19.03
CA ALA A 123 -46.46 11.20 19.86
C ALA A 123 -47.44 11.91 18.92
N GLN A 124 -48.67 11.37 18.88
CA GLN A 124 -49.95 11.75 18.23
C GLN A 124 -50.52 10.48 17.58
N ALA A 125 -51.77 10.04 17.82
CA ALA A 125 -52.94 10.66 18.44
C ALA A 125 -53.75 9.60 19.20
#